data_AF-A0A1G2Z9N1-F1
#
_entry.id   AF-A0A1G2Z9N1-F1
#
_cell.length_a   1.000
_cell.length_b   1.000
_cell.length_c   1.000
_cell.angle_alpha   90.00
_cell.angle_beta   90.00
_cell.angle_gamma   90.00
#
_symmetry.space_group_name_H-M   'P 1'
#
loop_
_entity.id
_entity.type
_entity.pdbx_description
1 polymer ?
#
loop_
_entity_poly.entity_id
_entity_poly.type
_entity_poly.pdbx_seq_one_letter_code
_entity_poly.pdbx_strand_id
1 'polypeptide(L)' 'MTNPLQGIVKIECYAIDDRETQNGLDPDRVNTISAHLLRERNVTPYGQDARWASHIYPIFAAESFIKTSFLSDIRFKAWF' A
#
# COMPACT_ATOMS: atom_id res chain seq x y z
N MET A 1 -12.15 16.76 -5.32
CA MET A 1 -10.92 17.36 -5.90
C MET A 1 -9.97 16.23 -6.27
N THR A 2 -9.54 16.16 -7.52
CA THR A 2 -8.55 15.19 -8.00
C THR A 2 -7.16 15.66 -7.58
N ASN A 3 -6.46 14.85 -6.79
CA ASN A 3 -5.06 15.10 -6.43
C ASN A 3 -4.19 14.67 -7.64
N PRO A 4 -3.29 15.53 -8.15
CA PRO A 4 -2.47 15.21 -9.32
C PRO A 4 -1.52 14.02 -9.12
N LEU A 5 -1.30 13.60 -7.87
CA LEU A 5 -0.48 12.44 -7.51
C LEU A 5 -1.30 11.15 -7.31
N GLN A 6 -2.59 11.13 -7.68
CA GLN A 6 -3.39 9.90 -7.64
C GLN A 6 -2.79 8.83 -8.56
N GLY A 7 -2.69 7.60 -8.05
CA GLY A 7 -2.09 6.48 -8.77
C GLY A 7 -0.55 6.46 -8.82
N ILE A 8 0.14 7.40 -8.15
CA ILE A 8 1.60 7.38 -8.02
C ILE A 8 2.00 6.66 -6.72
N VAL A 9 2.94 5.71 -6.82
CA VAL A 9 3.49 4.98 -5.68
C VAL A 9 4.98 5.31 -5.54
N LYS A 10 5.38 5.77 -4.35
CA LYS A 10 6.80 5.92 -3.97
C LYS A 10 7.20 4.70 -3.13
N ILE A 11 8.32 4.08 -3.48
CA ILE A 11 8.87 2.92 -2.78
C ILE A 11 10.25 3.30 -2.27
N GLU A 12 10.53 2.95 -1.02
CA GLU A 12 11.84 3.12 -0.40
C GLU A 12 12.40 1.74 -0.07
N CYS A 13 13.64 1.48 -0.49
CA CYS A 13 14.34 0.23 -0.26
C CYS A 13 15.74 0.55 0.27
N TYR A 14 16.06 0.02 1.44
CA TYR A 14 17.36 0.22 2.07
C TYR A 14 18.36 -0.80 1.51
N ALA A 15 19.56 -0.32 1.18
CA ALA A 15 20.72 -1.18 1.00
C ALA A 15 21.13 -1.72 2.38
N ILE A 16 21.17 -3.03 2.54
CA ILE A 16 21.41 -3.66 3.85
C ILE A 16 22.82 -4.22 4.00
N ASP A 17 23.53 -4.44 2.89
CA ASP A 17 24.87 -4.99 2.87
C ASP A 17 25.88 -4.06 2.17
N ASP A 18 27.18 -4.35 2.36
CA ASP A 18 28.27 -3.56 1.79
C ASP A 18 28.25 -3.58 0.25
N ARG A 19 27.78 -4.68 -0.35
CA ARG A 19 27.71 -4.81 -1.80
C ARG A 19 26.67 -3.88 -2.38
N GLU A 20 25.48 -3.81 -1.79
CA GLU A 20 24.40 -2.92 -2.20
C GLU A 20 24.72 -1.45 -1.91
N THR A 21 25.43 -1.19 -0.81
CA THR A 21 25.87 0.15 -0.46
C THR A 21 26.86 0.69 -1.49
N GLN A 22 27.77 -0.16 -1.99
CA GLN A 22 28.79 0.22 -2.97
C GLN A 22 28.28 0.19 -4.43
N ASN A 23 27.47 -0.80 -4.78
CA ASN A 23 27.08 -1.07 -6.17
C ASN A 23 25.62 -0.72 -6.49
N GLY A 24 24.84 -0.32 -5.48
CA GLY A 24 23.40 -0.09 -5.61
C GLY A 24 22.57 -1.38 -5.49
N LEU A 25 21.24 -1.21 -5.56
CA LEU A 25 20.30 -2.33 -5.52
C LEU A 25 20.38 -3.15 -6.81
N ASP A 26 20.22 -4.47 -6.68
CA ASP A 26 20.12 -5.38 -7.83
C ASP A 26 18.98 -4.96 -8.80
N PRO A 27 19.29 -4.65 -10.08
CA PRO A 27 18.29 -4.23 -11.06
C PRO A 27 17.15 -5.24 -11.25
N ASP A 28 17.45 -6.55 -11.19
CA ASP A 28 16.43 -7.59 -11.35
C ASP A 28 15.45 -7.59 -10.18
N ARG A 29 15.94 -7.33 -8.97
CA ARG A 29 15.10 -7.16 -7.79
C ARG A 29 14.21 -5.92 -7.93
N VAL A 30 14.75 -4.79 -8.38
CA VAL A 30 13.98 -3.55 -8.59
C VAL A 30 12.88 -3.76 -9.64
N ASN A 31 13.20 -4.42 -10.76
CA ASN A 31 12.23 -4.77 -11.79
C ASN A 31 11.14 -5.70 -11.26
N THR A 32 11.53 -6.71 -10.48
CA THR A 32 10.59 -7.68 -9.90
C THR A 32 9.60 -7.00 -8.96
N ILE A 33 10.07 -6.16 -8.04
CA ILE A 33 9.22 -5.41 -7.10
C ILE A 33 8.26 -4.49 -7.88
N SER A 34 8.79 -3.76 -8.85
CA SER A 34 8.00 -2.83 -9.68
C SER A 34 6.90 -3.56 -10.46
N ALA A 35 7.22 -4.71 -11.05
CA ALA A 35 6.26 -5.51 -11.79
C ALA A 35 5.13 -6.06 -10.91
N HIS A 36 5.42 -6.49 -9.68
CA HIS A 36 4.39 -6.95 -8.74
C HIS A 36 3.46 -5.81 -8.35
N LEU A 37 3.99 -4.64 -7.99
CA LEU A 37 3.17 -3.48 -7.63
C LEU A 37 2.26 -3.01 -8.77
N LEU A 38 2.75 -3.03 -10.01
CA LEU A 38 1.93 -2.71 -11.17
C LEU A 38 0.79 -3.70 -11.41
N ARG A 39 0.94 -4.98 -11.02
CA ARG A 39 -0.13 -5.98 -11.14
C ARG A 39 -1.28 -5.72 -10.19
N GLU A 40 -1.01 -5.14 -9.03
CA GLU A 40 -2.02 -4.80 -8.03
C GLU A 40 -2.97 -3.66 -8.46
N ARG A 41 -2.63 -2.92 -9.54
CA ARG A 41 -3.42 -1.77 -10.02
C ARG A 41 -4.83 -2.14 -10.49
N ASN A 42 -5.06 -3.40 -10.88
CA ASN A 42 -6.30 -3.82 -11.53
C ASN A 42 -7.40 -4.19 -10.52
N VAL A 43 -7.04 -4.56 -9.29
CA VAL A 43 -8.00 -4.95 -8.26
C VAL A 43 -8.27 -3.73 -7.37
N THR A 44 -9.28 -2.94 -7.74
CA THR A 44 -9.60 -1.69 -7.03
C THR A 44 -10.83 -1.86 -6.14
N PRO A 45 -10.80 -1.39 -4.88
CA PRO A 45 -11.95 -1.42 -3.98
C PRO A 45 -12.93 -0.27 -4.28
N TYR A 46 -13.35 -0.15 -5.54
CA TYR A 46 -14.23 0.92 -5.99
C TYR A 46 -15.52 0.95 -5.16
N GLY A 47 -15.88 2.13 -4.66
CA GLY A 47 -17.07 2.34 -3.83
C GLY A 47 -16.94 1.89 -2.36
N GLN A 48 -15.87 1.18 -1.98
CA GLN A 48 -15.64 0.74 -0.60
C GLN A 48 -14.68 1.66 0.16
N ASP A 49 -13.79 2.38 -0.53
CA ASP A 49 -12.89 3.37 0.07
C ASP A 49 -12.78 4.60 -0.85
N ALA A 50 -12.82 5.81 -0.28
CA ALA A 50 -12.67 7.05 -1.04
C ALA A 50 -11.30 7.17 -1.75
N ARG A 51 -10.29 6.42 -1.27
CA ARG A 51 -8.93 6.34 -1.82
C ARG A 51 -8.77 5.24 -2.86
N TRP A 52 -9.85 4.60 -3.33
CA TRP A 52 -9.82 3.43 -4.22
C TRP A 52 -8.88 3.55 -5.42
N ALA A 53 -8.76 4.74 -6.01
CA ALA A 53 -7.91 4.99 -7.18
C ALA A 53 -6.40 4.95 -6.87
N SER A 54 -6.03 5.01 -5.59
CA SER A 54 -4.64 4.98 -5.10
C SER A 54 -4.35 3.74 -4.23
N HIS A 55 -5.29 2.80 -4.13
CA HIS A 55 -5.10 1.61 -3.30
C HIS A 55 -4.22 0.57 -3.97
N ILE A 56 -3.32 -0.01 -3.19
CA ILE A 56 -2.66 -1.28 -3.52
C ILE A 56 -3.50 -2.36 -2.83
N TYR A 57 -4.04 -3.30 -3.60
CA TYR A 57 -5.08 -4.21 -3.11
C TYR A 57 -4.70 -4.98 -1.82
N PRO A 58 -3.48 -5.53 -1.68
CA PRO A 58 -3.03 -6.13 -0.41
C PRO A 58 -3.13 -5.21 0.81
N ILE A 59 -2.88 -3.91 0.65
CA ILE A 59 -2.99 -2.93 1.74
C ILE A 59 -4.47 -2.75 2.12
N PHE A 60 -5.34 -2.61 1.13
CA PHE A 60 -6.79 -2.54 1.37
C PHE A 60 -7.32 -3.78 2.12
N ALA A 61 -6.88 -4.98 1.71
CA ALA A 61 -7.28 -6.23 2.36
C ALA A 61 -6.80 -6.30 3.82
N ALA A 62 -5.54 -5.92 4.08
CA ALA A 62 -4.97 -5.90 5.42
C ALA A 62 -5.64 -4.87 6.33
N GLU A 63 -5.85 -3.64 5.87
CA GLU A 63 -6.58 -2.60 6.61
C GLU A 63 -8.01 -3.06 6.94
N SER A 64 -8.71 -3.63 5.96
CA SER A 64 -10.07 -4.15 6.13
C SER A 64 -10.12 -5.22 7.20
N PHE A 65 -9.17 -6.17 7.17
CA PHE A 65 -9.07 -7.22 8.17
C PHE A 65 -8.79 -6.66 9.57
N ILE A 66 -7.79 -5.79 9.73
CA ILE A 66 -7.44 -5.21 11.03
C ILE A 66 -8.63 -4.43 11.63
N LYS A 67 -9.35 -3.66 10.81
CA LYS A 67 -10.53 -2.90 11.26
C LYS A 67 -11.64 -3.79 11.81
N THR A 68 -11.77 -5.03 11.36
CA THR A 68 -12.76 -5.98 11.93
C THR A 68 -12.45 -6.34 13.38
N SER A 69 -11.20 -6.16 13.83
CA SER A 69 -10.79 -6.43 15.21
C SER A 69 -11.05 -5.24 16.16
N PHE A 70 -11.48 -4.09 15.64
CA PHE A 70 -11.76 -2.91 16.45
C PHE A 70 -13.20 -2.91 16.97
N LEU A 71 -13.41 -2.24 18.11
CA LEU A 71 -14.76 -1.93 18.57
C LEU A 71 -15.45 -1.00 17.57
N SER A 72 -16.73 -1.23 17.30
CA SER A 72 -17.53 -0.30 16.51
C SER A 72 -17.54 1.08 17.16
N ASP A 73 -17.57 2.14 16.34
CA ASP A 73 -17.64 3.53 16.81
C ASP A 73 -18.79 3.77 17.80
N ILE A 74 -19.92 3.08 17.62
CA ILE A 74 -21.09 3.17 18.51
C ILE A 74 -20.73 2.67 19.91
N ARG A 75 -20.14 1.46 20.00
CA ARG A 75 -19.73 0.89 21.29
C ARG A 75 -18.60 1.68 21.93
N PHE A 76 -17.63 2.16 21.14
CA PHE A 76 -16.55 2.98 21.66
C PHE A 76 -17.07 4.28 22.29
N LYS A 77 -17.97 4.99 21.60
CA LYS A 77 -18.60 6.22 22.12
C LYS A 77 -19.53 6.00 23.30
N ALA A 78 -20.08 4.80 23.49
CA ALA A 78 -20.93 4.49 24.62
C ALA A 78 -20.15 4.24 25.93
N TRP A 79 -18.83 4.07 25.86
CA TRP A 79 -17.96 3.79 27.01
C TRP A 79 -17.35 5.05 27.66
N PHE A 80 -17.46 6.21 27.01
CA PHE A 80 -16.96 7.50 27.49
C PHE A 80 -18.09 8.53 27.46
#